data_AF-A0ABD6DG42-F1
#
_entry.id   AF-A0ABD6DG42-F1
#
_cell.length_a   1.000
_cell.length_b   1.000
_cell.length_c   1.000
_cell.angle_alpha   90.00
_cell.angle_beta   90.00
_cell.angle_gamma   90.00
#
_symmetry.space_group_name_H-M   'P 1'
#
loop_
_entity.id
_entity.type
_entity.pdbx_description
1 polymer ?
#
loop_
_entity_poly.entity_id
_entity_poly.type
_entity_poly.pdbx_seq_one_letter_code
_entity_poly.pdbx_strand_id
1 'polypeptide(L)'
;MSKLFSRRRLLAGLGAGGIASVGGLALSTEAAKAYPNSDSLASTPLRYDWRETYNGTVVDGGTTVTGTDAGPRIAITDTVPGDWGTLSIRLQLADDAPSGDGVRPFVTLDLTATPENGINDAESHLDDSPNQGELQEFLTVSLWYDTGTMGIDAFGAENGIKDVGERLVHPDASGTLPSVAAVLSTPTLLDPGEADPGGDSCLSGDDSLGFVLGWKFDADAGPNDVNVTQSDGVAFDLGLTIEDCD
;
A
#
# COMPACT_ATOMS: atom_id res chain seq x y z
N MET A 1 -40.08 -34.30 16.93
CA MET A 1 -39.64 -32.88 16.92
C MET A 1 -38.51 -32.70 17.92
N SER A 2 -37.67 -31.69 17.68
CA SER A 2 -36.45 -31.23 18.41
C SER A 2 -35.17 -32.09 18.34
N LYS A 3 -34.32 -31.77 17.35
CA LYS A 3 -32.85 -31.83 17.44
C LYS A 3 -32.38 -30.81 18.49
N LEU A 4 -31.29 -31.12 19.22
CA LEU A 4 -30.28 -30.14 19.66
C LEU A 4 -29.01 -30.93 20.06
N PHE A 5 -27.99 -30.90 19.19
CA PHE A 5 -26.65 -31.40 19.49
C PHE A 5 -25.97 -30.46 20.49
N SER A 6 -25.47 -31.04 21.58
CA SER A 6 -24.75 -30.37 22.66
C SER A 6 -23.36 -29.89 22.20
N ARG A 7 -23.11 -28.59 22.31
CA ARG A 7 -21.80 -27.93 22.10
C ARG A 7 -20.86 -28.29 23.26
N ARG A 8 -19.62 -28.77 22.98
CA ARG A 8 -18.51 -28.72 23.94
C ARG A 8 -17.15 -29.06 23.31
N ARG A 9 -16.15 -28.25 23.72
CA ARG A 9 -14.67 -28.39 23.65
C ARG A 9 -13.97 -27.76 22.45
N LEU A 10 -13.67 -26.46 22.57
CA LEU A 10 -12.39 -25.91 22.11
C LEU A 10 -11.45 -25.93 23.33
N LEU A 11 -10.33 -26.65 23.21
CA LEU A 11 -9.26 -26.68 24.21
C LEU A 11 -8.29 -25.54 23.88
N ALA A 12 -8.17 -24.59 24.79
CA ALA A 12 -7.14 -23.57 24.77
C ALA A 12 -5.80 -24.21 25.17
N GLY A 13 -4.86 -24.26 24.22
CA GLY A 13 -3.45 -24.57 24.48
C GLY A 13 -2.69 -23.27 24.72
N LEU A 14 -2.31 -23.03 25.97
CA LEU A 14 -1.46 -21.93 26.40
C LEU A 14 0.01 -22.20 26.00
N GLY A 15 0.58 -21.32 25.18
CA GLY A 15 2.02 -21.17 24.96
C GLY A 15 2.37 -19.69 25.11
N ALA A 16 3.35 -19.37 25.96
CA ALA A 16 3.64 -18.02 26.43
C ALA A 16 4.26 -17.11 25.35
N GLY A 17 3.67 -15.93 25.15
CA GLY A 17 4.25 -14.81 24.40
C GLY A 17 3.18 -13.88 23.81
N GLY A 18 3.00 -12.69 24.40
CA GLY A 18 2.23 -11.55 23.85
C GLY A 18 0.71 -11.74 23.70
N ILE A 19 -0.10 -10.95 24.41
CA ILE A 19 -1.57 -10.96 24.26
C ILE A 19 -1.93 -10.18 22.98
N ALA A 20 -2.29 -10.88 21.91
CA ALA A 20 -3.13 -10.32 20.85
C ALA A 20 -4.59 -10.70 21.14
N SER A 21 -5.46 -9.70 21.28
CA SER A 21 -6.88 -9.90 21.55
C SER A 21 -7.59 -10.53 20.34
N VAL A 22 -7.94 -11.81 20.46
CA VAL A 22 -8.83 -12.50 19.51
C VAL A 22 -10.27 -12.35 20.00
N GLY A 23 -11.11 -11.62 19.25
CA GLY A 23 -12.52 -11.48 19.59
C GLY A 23 -13.37 -10.82 18.52
N GLY A 24 -14.01 -11.63 17.67
CA GLY A 24 -15.08 -11.17 16.77
C GLY A 24 -15.40 -12.17 15.66
N LEU A 25 -16.30 -13.12 15.91
CA LEU A 25 -16.92 -13.94 14.86
C LEU A 25 -17.88 -13.05 14.05
N ALA A 26 -17.35 -12.38 13.02
CA ALA A 26 -18.16 -11.76 11.96
C ALA A 26 -18.30 -12.76 10.81
N LEU A 27 -19.54 -13.14 10.51
CA LEU A 27 -19.88 -13.78 9.24
C LEU A 27 -19.88 -12.67 8.17
N SER A 28 -18.72 -12.31 7.66
CA SER A 28 -18.60 -11.41 6.50
C SER A 28 -18.10 -12.22 5.31
N THR A 29 -18.67 -11.94 4.15
CA THR A 29 -18.17 -12.35 2.83
C THR A 29 -16.72 -11.88 2.66
N GLU A 30 -16.03 -12.18 1.55
CA GLU A 30 -14.69 -11.64 1.22
C GLU A 30 -14.55 -10.09 1.28
N ALA A 31 -15.62 -9.38 1.65
CA ALA A 31 -15.86 -7.95 1.66
C ALA A 31 -15.69 -7.27 3.05
N ALA A 32 -14.76 -7.75 3.88
CA ALA A 32 -14.20 -6.95 4.98
C ALA A 32 -12.71 -7.25 5.06
N LYS A 33 -11.96 -6.83 4.03
CA LYS A 33 -10.54 -7.15 3.91
C LYS A 33 -9.78 -6.43 5.02
N ALA A 34 -9.38 -7.18 6.05
CA ALA A 34 -8.61 -6.66 7.17
C ALA A 34 -7.29 -6.03 6.69
N TYR A 35 -6.83 -5.00 7.40
CA TYR A 35 -5.48 -4.46 7.28
C TYR A 35 -4.62 -5.17 8.34
N PRO A 36 -3.83 -6.20 7.98
CA PRO A 36 -3.16 -7.05 8.95
C PRO A 36 -1.94 -6.39 9.61
N ASN A 37 -1.46 -5.26 9.06
CA ASN A 37 -0.28 -4.56 9.53
C ASN A 37 -0.62 -3.10 9.86
N SER A 38 0.13 -2.53 10.81
CA SER A 38 -0.06 -1.17 11.32
C SER A 38 1.27 -0.59 11.80
N ASP A 39 1.51 0.70 11.58
CA ASP A 39 2.63 1.44 12.15
C ASP A 39 2.24 2.91 12.41
N SER A 40 3.06 3.63 13.15
CA SER A 40 2.86 5.05 13.49
C SER A 40 3.96 5.91 12.90
N LEU A 41 3.59 7.09 12.39
CA LEU A 41 4.58 8.05 11.90
C LEU A 41 5.27 8.76 13.07
N ALA A 42 6.59 8.86 13.02
CA ALA A 42 7.37 9.46 14.09
C ALA A 42 6.98 10.91 14.34
N SER A 43 6.73 11.24 15.61
CA SER A 43 6.44 12.61 16.07
C SER A 43 5.17 13.23 15.45
N THR A 44 4.23 12.40 14.98
CA THR A 44 2.93 12.86 14.49
C THR A 44 1.79 12.05 15.15
N PRO A 45 0.55 12.56 15.18
CA PRO A 45 -0.61 11.79 15.59
C PRO A 45 -1.10 10.81 14.51
N LEU A 46 -0.43 10.67 13.37
CA LEU A 46 -0.91 9.83 12.27
C LEU A 46 -0.40 8.39 12.40
N ARG A 47 -1.31 7.42 12.22
CA ARG A 47 -1.00 6.02 12.00
C ARG A 47 -1.40 5.60 10.59
N TYR A 48 -0.77 4.55 10.10
CA TYR A 48 -1.17 3.92 8.85
C TYR A 48 -1.26 2.41 9.02
N ASP A 49 -2.37 1.86 8.53
CA ASP A 49 -2.58 0.43 8.41
C ASP A 49 -2.36 0.04 6.95
N TRP A 50 -1.81 -1.14 6.69
CA TRP A 50 -1.64 -1.61 5.31
C TRP A 50 -1.96 -3.09 5.10
N ARG A 51 -2.38 -3.37 3.87
CA ARG A 51 -2.61 -4.71 3.32
C ARG A 51 -1.89 -4.81 1.99
N GLU A 52 -1.06 -5.83 1.87
CA GLU A 52 -0.34 -6.12 0.65
C GLU A 52 -0.99 -7.28 -0.11
N THR A 53 -1.02 -7.21 -1.45
CA THR A 53 -1.33 -8.34 -2.30
C THR A 53 -0.25 -8.57 -3.35
N TYR A 54 0.00 -9.84 -3.68
CA TYR A 54 0.85 -10.27 -4.78
C TYR A 54 0.07 -11.28 -5.62
N ASN A 55 -0.09 -11.01 -6.91
CA ASN A 55 -0.90 -11.79 -7.85
C ASN A 55 -2.30 -12.12 -7.29
N GLY A 56 -2.93 -11.14 -6.64
CA GLY A 56 -4.27 -11.23 -6.06
C GLY A 56 -4.37 -11.97 -4.72
N THR A 57 -3.26 -12.49 -4.20
CA THR A 57 -3.21 -13.15 -2.90
C THR A 57 -2.70 -12.18 -1.85
N VAL A 58 -3.38 -12.09 -0.70
CA VAL A 58 -2.90 -11.30 0.44
C VAL A 58 -1.62 -11.93 0.97
N VAL A 59 -0.58 -11.13 1.15
CA VAL A 59 0.68 -11.54 1.78
C VAL A 59 0.83 -10.88 3.14
N ASP A 60 1.34 -11.62 4.12
CA ASP A 60 1.65 -11.05 5.45
C ASP A 60 2.81 -10.05 5.30
N GLY A 61 2.68 -8.89 5.96
CA GLY A 61 3.67 -7.81 5.87
C GLY A 61 5.06 -8.25 6.33
N GLY A 62 6.09 -7.65 5.75
CA GLY A 62 7.50 -7.97 6.02
C GLY A 62 8.19 -8.80 4.94
N THR A 63 7.51 -9.16 3.85
CA THR A 63 8.15 -9.80 2.68
C THR A 63 8.58 -8.75 1.67
N THR A 64 7.62 -7.97 1.14
CA THR A 64 7.88 -6.92 0.15
C THR A 64 7.60 -5.53 0.70
N VAL A 65 6.71 -5.40 1.70
CA VAL A 65 6.47 -4.12 2.40
C VAL A 65 6.91 -4.16 3.85
N THR A 66 7.67 -3.15 4.27
CA THR A 66 8.10 -2.92 5.66
C THR A 66 7.58 -1.57 6.14
N GLY A 67 6.92 -1.54 7.30
CA GLY A 67 6.56 -0.28 7.96
C GLY A 67 7.80 0.46 8.46
N THR A 68 7.84 1.77 8.26
CA THR A 68 8.86 2.67 8.83
C THR A 68 8.20 3.85 9.53
N ASP A 69 9.00 4.61 10.26
CA ASP A 69 8.58 5.81 10.96
C ASP A 69 8.26 7.00 10.02
N ALA A 70 8.57 6.88 8.72
CA ALA A 70 8.26 7.85 7.68
C ALA A 70 7.17 7.37 6.69
N GLY A 71 6.64 6.15 6.86
CA GLY A 71 5.70 5.50 5.94
C GLY A 71 6.20 4.13 5.44
N PRO A 72 5.44 3.43 4.58
CA PRO A 72 5.83 2.10 4.14
C PRO A 72 6.98 2.14 3.11
N ARG A 73 7.95 1.24 3.28
CA ARG A 73 9.00 0.90 2.31
C ARG A 73 8.58 -0.33 1.52
N ILE A 74 8.70 -0.28 0.20
CA ILE A 74 8.38 -1.36 -0.72
C ILE A 74 9.66 -1.85 -1.40
N ALA A 75 9.87 -3.16 -1.47
CA ALA A 75 10.99 -3.82 -2.13
C ALA A 75 10.49 -4.97 -3.01
N ILE A 76 10.54 -4.78 -4.33
CA ILE A 76 10.11 -5.76 -5.33
C ILE A 76 11.36 -6.46 -5.86
N THR A 77 11.36 -7.78 -5.73
CA THR A 77 12.44 -8.70 -6.15
C THR A 77 11.81 -9.99 -6.65
N ASP A 78 12.57 -10.82 -7.36
CA ASP A 78 12.13 -12.15 -7.81
C ASP A 78 10.80 -12.14 -8.59
N THR A 79 10.55 -11.06 -9.34
CA THR A 79 9.32 -10.86 -10.12
C THR A 79 9.55 -11.22 -11.58
N VAL A 80 8.50 -11.68 -12.25
CA VAL A 80 8.52 -11.98 -13.69
C VAL A 80 7.47 -11.18 -14.46
N PRO A 81 7.64 -10.99 -15.77
CA PRO A 81 6.65 -10.25 -16.56
C PRO A 81 5.23 -10.78 -16.39
N GLY A 82 4.30 -9.87 -16.09
CA GLY A 82 2.90 -10.18 -15.81
C GLY A 82 2.56 -10.27 -14.32
N ASP A 83 3.55 -10.35 -13.44
CA ASP A 83 3.33 -10.23 -12.00
C ASP A 83 2.83 -8.83 -11.64
N TRP A 84 1.99 -8.77 -10.62
CA TRP A 84 1.42 -7.54 -10.12
C TRP A 84 1.12 -7.63 -8.63
N GLY A 85 0.97 -6.47 -8.00
CA GLY A 85 0.61 -6.39 -6.61
C GLY A 85 -0.02 -5.06 -6.24
N THR A 86 -0.57 -5.00 -5.03
CA THR A 86 -1.14 -3.78 -4.47
C THR A 86 -0.71 -3.59 -3.03
N LEU A 87 -0.52 -2.34 -2.65
CA LEU A 87 -0.38 -1.90 -1.27
C LEU A 87 -1.56 -0.98 -0.96
N SER A 88 -2.59 -1.53 -0.31
CA SER A 88 -3.71 -0.76 0.22
C SER A 88 -3.29 -0.16 1.56
N ILE A 89 -3.45 1.16 1.71
CA ILE A 89 -3.10 1.90 2.92
C ILE A 89 -4.35 2.61 3.44
N ARG A 90 -4.52 2.60 4.75
CA ARG A 90 -5.53 3.39 5.46
C ARG A 90 -4.83 4.32 6.44
N LEU A 91 -5.06 5.61 6.30
CA LEU A 91 -4.58 6.64 7.22
C LEU A 91 -5.64 6.95 8.26
N GLN A 92 -5.24 7.04 9.52
CA GLN A 92 -6.10 7.39 10.65
C GLN A 92 -5.29 8.15 11.70
N LEU A 93 -5.96 8.92 12.56
CA LEU A 93 -5.31 9.40 13.78
C LEU A 93 -5.07 8.22 14.74
N ALA A 94 -3.95 8.27 15.47
CA ALA A 94 -3.65 7.34 16.54
C ALA A 94 -4.65 7.48 17.69
N ASP A 95 -4.92 6.39 18.41
CA ASP A 95 -5.93 6.38 19.48
C ASP A 95 -5.59 7.34 20.64
N ASP A 96 -4.32 7.69 20.80
CA ASP A 96 -3.79 8.62 21.80
C ASP A 96 -3.47 10.01 21.22
N ALA A 97 -3.89 10.30 19.99
CA ALA A 97 -3.76 11.61 19.38
C ALA A 97 -4.43 12.69 20.26
N PRO A 98 -3.83 13.88 20.40
CA PRO A 98 -4.46 14.98 21.12
C PRO A 98 -5.83 15.32 20.55
N SER A 99 -6.84 15.43 21.41
CA SER A 99 -8.18 15.84 21.00
C SER A 99 -8.19 17.32 20.61
N GLY A 100 -8.42 17.66 19.34
CA GLY A 100 -8.77 19.02 18.95
C GLY A 100 -8.35 19.45 17.55
N ASP A 101 -7.23 18.95 17.04
CA ASP A 101 -6.63 19.46 15.81
C ASP A 101 -6.61 18.36 14.74
N GLY A 102 -7.27 18.62 13.61
CA GLY A 102 -7.19 17.75 12.43
C GLY A 102 -5.85 17.92 11.73
N VAL A 103 -5.49 16.95 10.88
CA VAL A 103 -4.24 17.00 10.12
C VAL A 103 -4.49 16.90 8.62
N ARG A 104 -3.64 17.53 7.82
CA ARG A 104 -3.57 17.38 6.36
C ARG A 104 -2.45 16.42 6.02
N PRO A 105 -2.74 15.19 5.57
CA PRO A 105 -1.71 14.25 5.18
C PRO A 105 -1.20 14.53 3.76
N PHE A 106 0.09 14.30 3.55
CA PHE A 106 0.75 14.39 2.25
C PHE A 106 1.55 13.12 1.98
N VAL A 107 1.67 12.77 0.70
CA VAL A 107 2.46 11.64 0.22
C VAL A 107 3.59 12.08 -0.69
N THR A 108 4.74 11.42 -0.58
CA THR A 108 5.82 11.42 -1.57
C THR A 108 6.13 10.00 -2.00
N LEU A 109 6.77 9.85 -3.15
CA LEU A 109 7.35 8.57 -3.59
C LEU A 109 8.83 8.78 -3.88
N ASP A 110 9.70 8.07 -3.16
CA ASP A 110 11.15 8.15 -3.33
C ASP A 110 11.74 6.82 -3.79
N LEU A 111 12.42 6.80 -4.93
CA LEU A 111 13.10 5.62 -5.47
C LEU A 111 14.45 5.46 -4.76
N THR A 112 14.53 4.50 -3.84
CA THR A 112 15.66 4.38 -2.91
C THR A 112 16.78 3.45 -3.37
N ALA A 113 16.46 2.42 -4.18
CA ALA A 113 17.46 1.49 -4.70
C ALA A 113 16.98 0.77 -5.97
N THR A 114 17.93 0.46 -6.85
CA THR A 114 17.75 -0.34 -8.08
C THR A 114 18.86 -1.40 -8.15
N PRO A 115 18.88 -2.39 -7.23
CA PRO A 115 19.93 -3.39 -7.18
C PRO A 115 19.92 -4.30 -8.41
N GLU A 116 21.09 -4.43 -9.04
CA GLU A 116 21.38 -5.31 -10.18
C GLU A 116 21.33 -6.81 -9.82
N ASN A 117 21.79 -7.18 -8.62
CA ASN A 117 21.94 -8.57 -8.13
C ASN A 117 22.72 -9.56 -9.04
N GLY A 118 23.26 -9.09 -10.16
CA GLY A 118 24.30 -9.71 -10.96
C GLY A 118 23.81 -10.15 -12.34
N ILE A 119 24.48 -9.64 -13.36
CA ILE A 119 24.25 -9.97 -14.77
C ILE A 119 24.40 -11.47 -15.06
N ASN A 120 23.31 -12.11 -15.46
CA ASN A 120 23.32 -13.50 -15.92
C ASN A 120 23.55 -13.63 -17.45
N ASP A 121 23.63 -14.85 -17.98
CA ASP A 121 23.92 -15.10 -19.41
C ASP A 121 22.91 -14.41 -20.35
N ALA A 122 21.63 -14.37 -19.97
CA ALA A 122 20.58 -13.76 -20.77
C ALA A 122 20.63 -12.21 -20.75
N GLU A 123 21.20 -11.63 -19.70
CA GLU A 123 21.39 -10.19 -19.53
C GLU A 123 22.68 -9.70 -20.16
N SER A 124 23.72 -10.53 -20.19
CA SER A 124 25.10 -10.15 -20.58
C SER A 124 25.26 -9.52 -21.97
N HIS A 125 24.24 -9.59 -22.82
CA HIS A 125 24.22 -9.01 -24.16
C HIS A 125 23.30 -7.78 -24.27
N LEU A 126 22.57 -7.46 -23.21
CA LEU A 126 21.54 -6.42 -23.12
C LEU A 126 21.89 -5.39 -22.05
N ASP A 127 22.48 -5.83 -20.93
CA ASP A 127 22.88 -4.98 -19.82
C ASP A 127 24.39 -4.67 -19.83
N ASP A 128 24.71 -3.39 -19.68
CA ASP A 128 26.06 -2.85 -19.50
C ASP A 128 26.23 -2.06 -18.18
N SER A 129 25.27 -2.19 -17.25
CA SER A 129 25.12 -1.47 -15.98
C SER A 129 25.33 -2.37 -14.76
N PRO A 130 26.56 -2.87 -14.47
CA PRO A 130 26.80 -3.92 -13.48
C PRO A 130 26.51 -3.57 -12.00
N ASN A 131 26.00 -2.38 -11.70
CA ASN A 131 25.63 -1.95 -10.35
C ASN A 131 24.26 -1.26 -10.29
N GLN A 132 23.49 -1.21 -11.38
CA GLN A 132 22.20 -0.54 -11.46
C GLN A 132 21.29 -1.38 -12.34
N GLY A 133 20.27 -1.99 -11.73
CA GLY A 133 19.23 -2.68 -12.46
C GLY A 133 18.28 -1.73 -13.18
N GLU A 134 17.51 -2.30 -14.10
CA GLU A 134 16.56 -1.64 -14.99
C GLU A 134 15.09 -1.92 -14.61
N LEU A 135 14.81 -2.81 -13.65
CA LEU A 135 13.45 -3.22 -13.30
C LEU A 135 12.47 -2.05 -13.08
N GLN A 136 12.91 -0.92 -12.52
CA GLN A 136 12.09 0.27 -12.34
C GLN A 136 11.46 0.79 -13.65
N GLU A 137 12.16 0.65 -14.78
CA GLU A 137 11.67 1.12 -16.09
C GLU A 137 10.54 0.24 -16.63
N PHE A 138 10.43 -1.00 -16.15
CA PHE A 138 9.42 -1.97 -16.56
C PHE A 138 8.28 -2.14 -15.54
N LEU A 139 8.40 -1.54 -14.34
CA LEU A 139 7.30 -1.46 -13.41
C LEU A 139 6.37 -0.30 -13.76
N THR A 140 5.14 -0.64 -14.12
CA THR A 140 4.05 0.33 -14.20
C THR A 140 3.40 0.46 -12.82
N VAL A 141 3.24 1.69 -12.35
CA VAL A 141 2.64 1.98 -11.04
C VAL A 141 1.52 3.00 -11.17
N SER A 142 0.55 2.90 -10.26
CA SER A 142 -0.53 3.88 -10.14
C SER A 142 -0.86 4.09 -8.67
N LEU A 143 -1.14 5.34 -8.29
CA LEU A 143 -1.55 5.72 -6.93
C LEU A 143 -2.91 6.40 -6.98
N TRP A 144 -3.92 5.80 -6.35
CA TRP A 144 -5.32 6.26 -6.38
C TRP A 144 -5.98 6.19 -5.01
N TYR A 145 -7.04 6.98 -4.83
CA TYR A 145 -7.91 6.90 -3.66
C TYR A 145 -8.79 5.65 -3.73
N ASP A 146 -8.85 4.90 -2.64
CA ASP A 146 -9.67 3.67 -2.51
C ASP A 146 -10.82 3.96 -1.54
N THR A 147 -11.61 4.97 -1.90
CA THR A 147 -12.71 5.54 -1.10
C THR A 147 -14.09 5.14 -1.64
N GLY A 148 -14.12 4.27 -2.65
CA GLY A 148 -15.35 3.80 -3.28
C GLY A 148 -15.95 4.83 -4.23
N THR A 149 -16.92 4.40 -5.03
CA THR A 149 -17.49 5.29 -6.05
C THR A 149 -18.28 6.43 -5.41
N MET A 150 -17.92 7.67 -5.76
CA MET A 150 -18.48 8.92 -5.20
C MET A 150 -18.26 9.10 -3.68
N GLY A 151 -17.23 8.49 -3.09
CA GLY A 151 -16.95 8.59 -1.65
C GLY A 151 -17.98 7.88 -0.79
N ILE A 152 -18.54 6.78 -1.28
CA ILE A 152 -19.51 5.96 -0.55
C ILE A 152 -18.89 4.59 -0.30
N ASP A 153 -18.55 4.32 0.97
CA ASP A 153 -17.86 3.09 1.38
C ASP A 153 -18.54 1.80 0.90
N ALA A 154 -19.88 1.78 0.93
CA ALA A 154 -20.68 0.65 0.50
C ALA A 154 -20.57 0.33 -1.02
N PHE A 155 -19.94 1.22 -1.79
CA PHE A 155 -19.69 1.06 -3.23
C PHE A 155 -18.20 0.93 -3.55
N GLY A 156 -17.49 0.11 -2.76
CA GLY A 156 -16.19 -0.42 -3.16
C GLY A 156 -14.99 0.11 -2.40
N ALA A 157 -15.14 0.95 -1.38
CA ALA A 157 -13.99 1.47 -0.65
C ALA A 157 -13.13 0.37 -0.01
N GLU A 158 -11.84 0.66 0.08
CA GLU A 158 -10.81 -0.13 0.74
C GLU A 158 -10.65 -1.57 0.20
N ASN A 159 -11.03 -1.79 -1.06
CA ASN A 159 -11.05 -3.10 -1.68
C ASN A 159 -9.73 -3.47 -2.40
N GLY A 160 -8.83 -2.49 -2.60
CA GLY A 160 -7.54 -2.63 -3.26
C GLY A 160 -7.58 -2.69 -4.78
N ILE A 161 -8.72 -2.40 -5.40
CA ILE A 161 -8.96 -2.39 -6.84
C ILE A 161 -9.35 -0.96 -7.20
N LYS A 162 -8.86 -0.46 -8.33
CA LYS A 162 -9.28 0.86 -8.82
C LYS A 162 -10.67 0.79 -9.45
N ASP A 163 -11.67 1.28 -8.73
CA ASP A 163 -13.04 1.34 -9.19
C ASP A 163 -13.31 2.53 -10.13
N VAL A 164 -14.37 2.43 -10.94
CA VAL A 164 -14.75 3.50 -11.87
C VAL A 164 -15.19 4.72 -11.07
N GLY A 165 -14.47 5.83 -11.22
CA GLY A 165 -14.75 7.08 -10.52
C GLY A 165 -13.74 7.41 -9.43
N GLU A 166 -12.93 6.44 -9.01
CA GLU A 166 -11.80 6.70 -8.11
C GLU A 166 -10.70 7.48 -8.84
N ARG A 167 -10.28 8.57 -8.19
CA ARG A 167 -9.30 9.49 -8.75
C ARG A 167 -7.88 9.04 -8.39
N LEU A 168 -6.93 9.40 -9.27
CA LEU A 168 -5.53 9.34 -8.89
C LEU A 168 -5.25 10.40 -7.81
N VAL A 169 -4.30 10.13 -6.91
CA VAL A 169 -3.89 11.12 -5.91
C VAL A 169 -3.26 12.36 -6.54
N HIS A 170 -2.65 12.18 -7.72
CA HIS A 170 -2.19 13.25 -8.61
C HIS A 170 -2.56 12.88 -10.06
N PRO A 171 -2.94 13.83 -10.93
CA PRO A 171 -3.31 13.55 -12.32
C PRO A 171 -2.31 12.68 -13.10
N ASP A 172 -1.03 12.83 -12.78
CA ASP A 172 0.10 12.12 -13.40
C ASP A 172 0.67 10.98 -12.53
N ALA A 173 -0.01 10.56 -11.46
CA ALA A 173 0.41 9.42 -10.61
C ALA A 173 0.04 8.06 -11.23
N SER A 174 0.32 7.90 -12.52
CA SER A 174 0.14 6.65 -13.26
C SER A 174 1.13 6.59 -14.43
N GLY A 175 2.03 5.61 -14.44
CA GLY A 175 3.09 5.52 -15.45
C GLY A 175 4.17 4.51 -15.05
N THR A 176 5.39 4.64 -15.59
CA THR A 176 6.54 3.89 -15.09
C THR A 176 6.91 4.37 -13.67
N LEU A 177 7.52 3.52 -12.85
CA LEU A 177 7.93 3.87 -11.50
C LEU A 177 8.79 5.16 -11.45
N PRO A 178 9.82 5.35 -12.28
CA PRO A 178 10.60 6.60 -12.31
C PRO A 178 9.76 7.82 -12.67
N SER A 179 8.79 7.69 -13.59
CA SER A 179 7.93 8.82 -13.97
C SER A 179 7.01 9.25 -12.83
N VAL A 180 6.42 8.30 -12.11
CA VAL A 180 5.55 8.58 -10.96
C VAL A 180 6.36 9.07 -9.77
N ALA A 181 7.56 8.52 -9.54
CA ALA A 181 8.50 9.02 -8.53
C ALA A 181 8.87 10.50 -8.79
N ALA A 182 9.12 10.87 -10.04
CA ALA A 182 9.42 12.26 -10.39
C ALA A 182 8.23 13.20 -10.11
N VAL A 183 7.01 12.76 -10.43
CA VAL A 183 5.76 13.50 -10.15
C VAL A 183 5.54 13.68 -8.64
N LEU A 184 5.77 12.62 -7.87
CA LEU A 184 5.56 12.59 -6.41
C LEU A 184 6.84 12.87 -5.61
N SER A 185 7.85 13.50 -6.23
CA SER A 185 9.09 13.90 -5.57
C SER A 185 8.91 15.04 -4.57
N THR A 186 7.79 15.76 -4.67
CA THR A 186 7.34 16.79 -3.73
C THR A 186 6.06 16.35 -3.01
N PRO A 187 5.86 16.75 -1.74
CA PRO A 187 4.66 16.40 -0.99
C PRO A 187 3.38 16.72 -1.76
N THR A 188 2.57 15.69 -2.00
CA THR A 188 1.27 15.78 -2.67
C THR A 188 0.18 15.57 -1.64
N LEU A 189 -0.79 16.49 -1.58
CA LEU A 189 -1.90 16.40 -0.63
C LEU A 189 -2.71 15.11 -0.88
N LEU A 190 -2.88 14.34 0.19
CA LEU A 190 -3.88 13.28 0.26
C LEU A 190 -5.16 13.90 0.81
N ASP A 191 -6.09 14.26 -0.07
CA ASP A 191 -7.28 15.04 0.26
C ASP A 191 -8.32 14.17 0.99
N PRO A 192 -8.62 14.42 2.29
CA PRO A 192 -9.66 13.68 3.01
C PRO A 192 -11.07 13.88 2.42
N GLY A 193 -11.29 14.96 1.66
CA GLY A 193 -12.53 15.16 0.88
C GLY A 193 -12.76 14.06 -0.18
N GLU A 194 -11.67 13.40 -0.59
CA GLU A 194 -11.53 11.97 -0.88
C GLU A 194 -12.68 11.03 -0.50
N ALA A 195 -12.73 10.84 0.81
CA ALA A 195 -13.55 9.86 1.50
C ALA A 195 -14.87 10.49 1.96
N ASP A 196 -14.85 11.80 2.26
CA ASP A 196 -16.04 12.55 2.64
C ASP A 196 -16.16 13.86 1.83
N PRO A 197 -16.82 13.82 0.65
CA PRO A 197 -17.00 15.00 -0.20
C PRO A 197 -17.80 16.15 0.44
N GLY A 198 -18.42 15.93 1.62
CA GLY A 198 -19.09 16.96 2.42
C GLY A 198 -18.38 17.31 3.72
N GLY A 199 -17.26 16.65 4.02
CA GLY A 199 -16.50 16.74 5.26
C GLY A 199 -15.47 17.85 5.26
N ASP A 200 -14.64 17.86 6.30
CA ASP A 200 -13.49 18.75 6.36
C ASP A 200 -12.37 18.24 5.45
N SER A 201 -11.58 19.16 4.93
CA SER A 201 -10.30 18.93 4.26
C SER A 201 -9.19 18.41 5.20
N CYS A 202 -9.56 17.95 6.39
CA CYS A 202 -8.71 17.59 7.50
C CYS A 202 -9.12 16.22 8.01
N LEU A 203 -8.13 15.37 8.27
CA LEU A 203 -8.35 14.08 8.91
C LEU A 203 -8.49 14.31 10.41
N SER A 204 -9.66 14.01 10.99
CA SER A 204 -9.98 14.33 12.38
C SER A 204 -10.72 13.18 13.08
N GLY A 205 -10.70 13.14 14.41
CA GLY A 205 -11.48 12.17 15.18
C GLY A 205 -11.29 10.72 14.72
N ASP A 206 -12.39 10.10 14.27
CA ASP A 206 -12.42 8.71 13.79
C ASP A 206 -12.34 8.61 12.24
N ASP A 207 -12.05 9.71 11.55
CA ASP A 207 -11.96 9.75 10.09
C ASP A 207 -10.82 8.86 9.57
N SER A 208 -11.01 8.32 8.37
CA SER A 208 -9.99 7.53 7.70
C SER A 208 -9.90 7.84 6.22
N LEU A 209 -8.68 7.80 5.67
CA LEU A 209 -8.43 7.98 4.25
C LEU A 209 -7.74 6.75 3.67
N GLY A 210 -8.44 6.08 2.74
CA GLY A 210 -7.93 4.93 2.01
C GLY A 210 -7.28 5.33 0.68
N PHE A 211 -6.09 4.82 0.40
CA PHE A 211 -5.46 4.94 -0.91
C PHE A 211 -4.62 3.70 -1.23
N VAL A 212 -4.35 3.46 -2.51
CA VAL A 212 -3.70 2.23 -2.98
C VAL A 212 -2.60 2.57 -3.96
N LEU A 213 -1.44 1.98 -3.74
CA LEU A 213 -0.41 1.84 -4.77
C LEU A 213 -0.58 0.48 -5.45
N GLY A 214 -0.87 0.49 -6.75
CA GLY A 214 -0.80 -0.71 -7.58
C GLY A 214 0.48 -0.71 -8.40
N TRP A 215 1.09 -1.88 -8.55
CA TRP A 215 2.23 -2.08 -9.43
C TRP A 215 2.02 -3.31 -10.31
N LYS A 216 2.61 -3.28 -11.51
CA LYS A 216 2.64 -4.40 -12.43
C LYS A 216 3.96 -4.39 -13.19
N PHE A 217 4.57 -5.57 -13.29
CA PHE A 217 5.68 -5.80 -14.20
C PHE A 217 5.15 -5.91 -15.63
N ASP A 218 5.36 -4.87 -16.41
CA ASP A 218 4.96 -4.76 -17.81
C ASP A 218 6.19 -4.85 -18.72
N ALA A 219 6.32 -5.99 -19.42
CA ALA A 219 7.43 -6.22 -20.34
C ALA A 219 7.51 -5.22 -21.49
N ASP A 220 6.41 -4.53 -21.80
CA ASP A 220 6.33 -3.58 -22.91
C ASP A 220 6.53 -2.11 -22.45
N ALA A 221 6.71 -1.87 -21.14
CA ALA A 221 6.84 -0.50 -20.60
C ALA A 221 8.25 0.08 -20.72
N GLY A 222 9.28 -0.76 -20.60
CA GLY A 222 10.67 -0.33 -20.61
C GLY A 222 11.22 -0.01 -22.01
N PRO A 223 12.39 0.66 -22.09
CA PRO A 223 12.97 1.10 -23.35
C PRO A 223 13.66 -0.02 -24.14
N ASN A 224 13.97 -1.14 -23.49
CA ASN A 224 14.80 -2.24 -23.99
C ASN A 224 14.06 -3.59 -23.91
N ASP A 225 14.74 -4.66 -24.31
CA ASP A 225 14.24 -6.02 -24.10
C ASP A 225 14.12 -6.32 -22.60
N VAL A 226 12.95 -6.83 -22.16
CA VAL A 226 12.65 -7.10 -20.75
C VAL A 226 13.64 -8.05 -20.08
N ASN A 227 14.34 -8.89 -20.85
CA ASN A 227 15.36 -9.79 -20.31
C ASN A 227 16.54 -9.05 -19.68
N VAL A 228 16.69 -7.74 -19.89
CA VAL A 228 17.65 -6.88 -19.19
C VAL A 228 17.39 -6.76 -17.68
N THR A 229 16.20 -7.13 -17.21
CA THR A 229 15.77 -6.95 -15.81
C THR A 229 15.88 -8.21 -14.95
N GLN A 230 16.60 -9.24 -15.42
CA GLN A 230 16.57 -10.52 -14.72
C GLN A 230 17.39 -10.44 -13.44
N SER A 231 16.93 -11.03 -12.34
CA SER A 231 17.59 -10.90 -11.03
C SER A 231 17.55 -9.50 -10.39
N ASP A 232 17.26 -8.45 -11.15
CA ASP A 232 17.06 -7.10 -10.64
C ASP A 232 16.04 -7.01 -9.52
N GLY A 233 16.25 -6.01 -8.68
CA GLY A 233 15.26 -5.55 -7.72
C GLY A 233 15.05 -4.05 -7.80
N VAL A 234 14.03 -3.61 -7.09
CA VAL A 234 13.77 -2.18 -6.87
C VAL A 234 13.18 -1.95 -5.51
N ALA A 235 13.60 -0.87 -4.85
CA ALA A 235 13.04 -0.45 -3.58
C ALA A 235 12.70 1.04 -3.58
N PHE A 236 11.55 1.39 -3.02
CA PHE A 236 11.07 2.76 -2.92
C PHE A 236 10.23 2.97 -1.67
N ASP A 237 10.15 4.22 -1.22
CA ASP A 237 9.40 4.61 -0.03
C ASP A 237 8.16 5.42 -0.42
N LEU A 238 7.04 5.14 0.22
CA LEU A 238 5.92 6.09 0.28
C LEU A 238 6.10 6.93 1.53
N GLY A 239 6.66 8.12 1.37
CA GLY A 239 6.84 9.07 2.46
C GLY A 239 5.51 9.69 2.83
N LEU A 240 5.19 9.72 4.13
CA LEU A 240 3.99 10.35 4.66
C LEU A 240 4.39 11.48 5.61
N THR A 241 3.81 12.64 5.38
CA THR A 241 4.00 13.83 6.25
C THR A 241 2.66 14.47 6.54
N ILE A 242 2.61 15.34 7.55
CA ILE A 242 1.40 16.08 7.90
C ILE A 242 1.68 17.59 8.02
N GLU A 243 0.62 18.36 7.84
CA GLU A 243 0.50 19.73 8.32
C GLU A 243 -0.70 19.82 9.28
N ASP A 244 -0.60 20.64 10.31
CA ASP A 244 -1.72 20.90 11.22
C ASP A 244 -2.82 21.67 10.46
N CYS A 245 -4.08 21.37 10.79
CA CYS A 245 -5.20 22.19 10.33
C CYS A 245 -5.39 23.42 11.23
N ASP A 246 -5.67 24.57 10.61
CA ASP A 246 -6.00 25.84 11.27
C ASP A 246 -7.42 25.87 11.88
#